data_AF-A0A1W1HH33-F1
#
_entry.id   AF-A0A1W1HH33-F1
#
_cell.length_a   1.000
_cell.length_b   1.000
_cell.length_c   1.000
_cell.angle_alpha   90.00
_cell.angle_beta   90.00
_cell.angle_gamma   90.00
#
_symmetry.space_group_name_H-M   'P 1'
#
loop_
_entity.id
_entity.type
_entity.pdbx_description
1 polymer ?
#
loop_
_entity_poly.entity_id
_entity_poly.type
_entity_poly.pdbx_seq_one_letter_code
_entity_poly.pdbx_strand_id
1 'polypeptide(L)'
;MQFAYLRIFCNMAICNTSKKESSSRIISSKGFSFYFNSEACRDCHALCCRGKSGNIWINREEMINISSLLNLNPIDAMQNFFEKRDNRLLIREQFDGKEFRCLFLDNNQKCSIYKARPAQCRSFPFWAHYSIDNVTDNRISLLVEECPGVVLINEA
;
A
#
# COMPACT_ATOMS: atom_id res chain seq x y z
N MET A 1 16.16 -54.86 14.23
CA MET A 1 14.83 -54.25 14.48
C MET A 1 15.02 -52.76 14.68
N GLN A 2 14.04 -51.98 14.27
CA GLN A 2 14.10 -50.60 13.79
C GLN A 2 13.85 -49.57 14.92
N PHE A 3 14.64 -48.50 14.87
CA PHE A 3 14.45 -47.11 15.32
C PHE A 3 13.24 -46.67 16.20
N ALA A 4 13.60 -45.82 17.17
CA ALA A 4 13.02 -44.50 17.53
C ALA A 4 11.81 -44.38 18.49
N TYR A 5 12.11 -43.67 19.59
CA TYR A 5 11.41 -42.51 20.19
C TYR A 5 9.88 -42.38 20.06
N LEU A 6 9.21 -42.30 21.22
CA LEU A 6 8.05 -41.47 21.61
C LEU A 6 7.71 -41.96 23.05
N ARG A 7 7.32 -41.19 24.08
CA ARG A 7 6.28 -40.16 24.11
C ARG A 7 6.09 -39.68 25.59
N ILE A 8 5.77 -38.38 25.78
CA ILE A 8 4.88 -37.74 26.82
C ILE A 8 5.41 -37.77 28.29
N PHE A 9 5.40 -36.72 29.13
CA PHE A 9 4.47 -35.61 29.33
C PHE A 9 5.18 -34.31 29.74
N CYS A 10 4.86 -33.24 29.02
CA CYS A 10 5.14 -31.86 29.41
C CYS A 10 4.09 -31.41 30.44
N ASN A 11 4.57 -30.71 31.47
CA ASN A 11 3.85 -30.27 32.64
C ASN A 11 2.67 -29.34 32.34
N MET A 12 1.62 -29.51 33.13
CA MET A 12 0.55 -28.56 33.34
C MET A 12 1.11 -27.19 33.74
N ALA A 13 0.83 -26.17 32.95
CA ALA A 13 0.73 -24.80 33.42
C ALA A 13 -0.35 -24.11 32.57
N ILE A 14 -1.55 -24.10 33.13
CA ILE A 14 -2.65 -23.24 32.70
C ILE A 14 -2.19 -21.80 32.92
N CYS A 15 -2.10 -21.01 31.85
CA CYS A 15 -2.28 -19.57 31.96
C CYS A 15 -3.00 -19.07 30.71
N ASN A 16 -4.33 -19.12 30.80
CA ASN A 16 -5.20 -18.26 30.01
C ASN A 16 -4.87 -16.82 30.38
N THR A 17 -4.23 -16.08 29.48
CA THR A 17 -4.37 -14.63 29.46
C THR A 17 -4.66 -14.20 28.02
N SER A 18 -5.96 -14.03 27.79
CA SER A 18 -6.49 -13.07 26.84
C SER A 18 -5.73 -11.74 26.96
N LYS A 19 -4.92 -11.41 25.95
CA LYS A 19 -4.58 -10.03 25.62
C LYS A 19 -4.84 -9.82 24.14
N LYS A 20 -6.07 -9.39 23.86
CA LYS A 20 -6.46 -8.75 22.61
C LYS A 20 -5.89 -7.33 22.68
N GLU A 21 -4.62 -7.18 22.35
CA GLU A 21 -3.91 -5.90 22.48
C GLU A 21 -4.17 -5.06 21.21
N SER A 22 -5.14 -4.16 21.32
CA SER A 22 -5.47 -3.13 20.33
C SER A 22 -4.34 -2.08 20.32
N SER A 23 -3.22 -2.41 19.71
CA SER A 23 -2.10 -1.48 19.47
C SER A 23 -2.48 -0.53 18.33
N SER A 24 -2.49 0.77 18.60
CA SER A 24 -2.65 1.83 17.61
C SER A 24 -1.65 1.64 16.44
N ARG A 25 -2.13 1.39 15.22
CA ARG A 25 -1.30 1.19 14.03
C ARG A 25 -0.81 2.51 13.42
N ILE A 26 -0.17 3.33 14.25
CA ILE A 26 0.46 4.59 13.83
C ILE A 26 1.86 4.28 13.30
N ILE A 27 2.15 4.79 12.11
CA ILE A 27 3.43 4.65 11.43
C ILE A 27 4.06 6.03 11.31
N SER A 28 5.34 6.16 11.65
CA SER A 28 6.13 7.37 11.45
C SER A 28 7.40 7.05 10.68
N SER A 29 7.92 8.05 9.96
CA SER A 29 9.18 7.95 9.22
C SER A 29 10.02 9.20 9.47
N LYS A 30 11.34 9.04 9.58
CA LYS A 30 12.25 10.18 9.75
C LYS A 30 12.18 11.09 8.53
N GLY A 31 12.20 12.40 8.75
CA GLY A 31 12.15 13.40 7.68
C GLY A 31 10.74 13.76 7.19
N PHE A 32 9.69 13.45 7.96
CA PHE A 32 8.30 13.81 7.65
C PHE A 32 7.65 14.52 8.84
N SER A 33 6.83 15.54 8.56
CA SER A 33 6.10 16.35 9.55
C SER A 33 4.71 15.80 9.90
N PHE A 34 4.45 14.51 9.60
CA PHE A 34 3.19 13.84 9.86
C PHE A 34 3.41 12.38 10.25
N TYR A 35 2.41 11.78 10.90
CA TYR A 35 2.30 10.34 11.07
C TYR A 35 1.16 9.78 10.22
N PHE A 36 1.19 8.47 9.99
CA PHE A 36 0.17 7.76 9.23
C PHE A 36 -0.59 6.78 10.12
N ASN A 37 -1.89 7.02 10.29
CA ASN A 37 -2.81 6.10 10.93
C ASN A 37 -3.38 5.11 9.89
N SER A 38 -2.84 3.90 9.87
CA SER A 38 -3.30 2.88 8.91
C SER A 38 -4.71 2.35 9.18
N GLU A 39 -5.30 2.60 10.36
CA GLU A 39 -6.70 2.23 10.62
C GLU A 39 -7.68 3.04 9.76
N ALA A 40 -7.30 4.26 9.36
CA ALA A 40 -8.11 5.08 8.46
C ALA A 40 -8.34 4.41 7.09
N CYS A 41 -7.46 3.48 6.68
CA CYS A 41 -7.64 2.74 5.44
C CYS A 41 -8.88 1.83 5.42
N ARG A 42 -9.45 1.48 6.58
CA ARG A 42 -10.66 0.65 6.63
C ARG A 42 -11.86 1.33 5.99
N ASP A 43 -11.96 2.64 6.16
CA ASP A 43 -13.11 3.45 5.76
C ASP A 43 -12.73 4.54 4.73
N CYS A 44 -11.48 4.56 4.25
CA CYS A 44 -11.03 5.54 3.27
C CYS A 44 -11.50 5.27 1.84
N HIS A 45 -12.16 4.14 1.57
CA HIS A 45 -12.74 3.86 0.25
C HIS A 45 -11.70 3.94 -0.90
N ALA A 46 -10.47 3.45 -0.66
CA ALA A 46 -9.37 3.40 -1.63
C ALA A 46 -9.01 4.74 -2.32
N LEU A 47 -9.03 5.86 -1.58
CA LEU A 47 -8.60 7.17 -2.06
C LEU A 47 -7.18 7.20 -2.66
N CYS A 48 -6.29 6.29 -2.27
CA CYS A 48 -4.95 6.20 -2.88
C CYS A 48 -4.94 5.56 -4.28
N CYS A 49 -6.07 5.02 -4.75
CA CYS A 49 -6.21 4.37 -6.05
C CYS A 49 -7.20 5.08 -6.99
N ARG A 50 -7.82 6.19 -6.55
CA ARG A 50 -8.79 6.96 -7.33
C ARG A 50 -8.72 8.46 -7.03
N GLY A 51 -9.24 9.28 -7.93
CA GLY A 51 -9.27 10.74 -7.77
C GLY A 51 -8.70 11.45 -8.99
N LYS A 52 -7.73 12.34 -8.76
CA LYS A 52 -7.00 13.04 -9.84
C LYS A 52 -6.06 12.06 -10.55
N SER A 53 -5.79 12.32 -11.83
CA SER A 53 -4.83 11.52 -12.60
C SER A 53 -3.44 11.59 -11.96
N GLY A 54 -2.77 10.44 -11.91
CA GLY A 54 -1.49 10.29 -11.23
C GLY A 54 -0.66 9.15 -11.81
N ASN A 55 0.66 9.33 -11.81
CA ASN A 55 1.58 8.34 -12.37
C ASN A 55 2.11 7.39 -11.30
N ILE A 56 1.72 6.11 -11.36
CA ILE A 56 2.36 5.03 -10.61
C ILE A 56 3.39 4.33 -11.51
N TRP A 57 4.65 4.73 -11.34
CA TRP A 57 5.77 4.19 -12.08
C TRP A 57 6.16 2.82 -11.55
N ILE A 58 6.51 1.92 -12.46
CA ILE A 58 6.96 0.58 -12.14
C ILE A 58 8.25 0.23 -12.89
N ASN A 59 9.00 -0.70 -12.32
CA ASN A 59 10.13 -1.33 -12.98
C ASN A 59 9.75 -2.71 -13.57
N ARG A 60 10.71 -3.33 -14.27
CA ARG A 60 10.52 -4.64 -14.91
C ARG A 60 10.19 -5.76 -13.91
N GLU A 61 10.82 -5.74 -12.74
CA GLU A 61 10.61 -6.75 -11.70
C GLU A 61 9.20 -6.64 -11.10
N GLU A 62 8.74 -5.42 -10.84
CA GLU A 62 7.38 -5.16 -10.35
C GLU A 62 6.32 -5.61 -11.36
N MET A 63 6.53 -5.31 -12.65
CA MET A 63 5.69 -5.82 -13.73
C MET A 63 5.61 -7.35 -13.72
N ILE A 64 6.76 -8.05 -13.59
CA ILE A 64 6.81 -9.52 -13.53
C ILE A 64 6.07 -10.05 -12.30
N ASN A 65 6.25 -9.42 -11.14
CA ASN A 65 5.60 -9.80 -9.89
C ASN A 65 4.08 -9.63 -9.96
N ILE A 66 3.61 -8.51 -10.55
CA ILE A 66 2.19 -8.27 -10.77
C ILE A 66 1.62 -9.30 -11.76
N SER A 67 2.31 -9.55 -12.87
CA SER A 67 1.89 -10.53 -13.89
C SER A 67 1.76 -11.93 -13.28
N SER A 68 2.74 -12.33 -12.47
CA SER A 68 2.75 -13.62 -11.78
C SER A 68 1.58 -13.75 -10.80
N LEU A 69 1.27 -12.69 -10.04
CA LEU A 69 0.14 -12.68 -9.12
C LEU A 69 -1.21 -12.82 -9.86
N LEU A 70 -1.30 -12.26 -11.05
CA LEU A 70 -2.51 -12.32 -11.89
C LEU A 70 -2.60 -13.60 -12.72
N ASN A 71 -1.58 -14.48 -12.67
CA ASN A 71 -1.44 -15.65 -13.55
C ASN A 71 -1.50 -15.30 -15.04
N LEU A 72 -0.92 -14.14 -15.40
CA LEU A 72 -0.83 -13.67 -16.78
C LEU A 72 0.62 -13.74 -17.25
N ASN A 73 0.80 -13.98 -18.55
CA ASN A 73 2.11 -13.81 -19.14
C ASN A 73 2.49 -12.30 -19.14
N PRO A 74 3.78 -11.95 -19.10
CA PRO A 74 4.20 -10.54 -19.05
C PRO A 74 3.80 -9.71 -20.28
N ILE A 75 3.61 -10.33 -21.45
CA ILE A 75 3.26 -9.64 -22.69
C ILE A 75 1.81 -9.14 -22.61
N ASP A 76 0.89 -10.03 -22.23
CA ASP A 76 -0.52 -9.73 -22.02
C ASP A 76 -0.67 -8.70 -20.89
N ALA A 77 0.08 -8.85 -19.80
CA ALA A 77 0.06 -7.88 -18.71
C ALA A 77 0.51 -6.49 -19.17
N MET A 78 1.57 -6.40 -19.98
CA MET A 78 2.03 -5.15 -20.60
C MET A 78 0.97 -4.52 -21.49
N GLN A 79 0.27 -5.32 -22.30
CA GLN A 79 -0.76 -4.82 -23.19
C GLN A 79 -2.05 -4.40 -22.49
N ASN A 80 -2.38 -4.98 -21.33
CA ASN A 80 -3.64 -4.71 -20.65
C ASN A 80 -3.53 -3.67 -19.52
N PHE A 81 -2.44 -3.69 -18.75
CA PHE A 81 -2.35 -2.93 -17.49
C PHE A 81 -1.31 -1.81 -17.47
N PHE A 82 -0.33 -1.83 -18.37
CA PHE A 82 0.82 -0.93 -18.29
C PHE A 82 0.91 -0.01 -19.52
N GLU A 83 1.35 1.22 -19.32
CA GLU A 83 1.59 2.20 -20.38
C GLU A 83 3.05 2.66 -20.32
N LYS A 84 3.64 2.93 -21.49
CA LYS A 84 4.97 3.51 -21.60
C LYS A 84 4.83 5.04 -21.78
N ARG A 85 5.44 5.80 -20.87
CA ARG A 85 5.51 7.28 -20.92
C ARG A 85 6.92 7.71 -20.51
N ASP A 86 7.52 8.63 -21.27
CA ASP A 86 8.87 9.15 -21.02
C ASP A 86 9.93 8.06 -20.79
N ASN A 87 9.89 7.02 -21.62
CA ASN A 87 10.77 5.84 -21.53
C ASN A 87 10.68 5.02 -20.23
N ARG A 88 9.64 5.23 -19.43
CA ARG A 88 9.32 4.49 -18.20
C ARG A 88 7.98 3.78 -18.35
N LEU A 89 7.76 2.74 -17.53
CA LEU A 89 6.48 2.04 -17.45
C LEU A 89 5.67 2.56 -16.27
N LEU A 90 4.38 2.76 -16.48
CA LEU A 90 3.41 3.08 -15.42
C LEU A 90 2.19 2.17 -15.48
N ILE A 91 1.47 2.09 -14.36
CA ILE A 91 0.15 1.46 -14.28
C ILE A 91 -0.87 2.37 -14.94
N ARG A 92 -1.66 1.84 -15.87
CA ARG A 92 -2.76 2.57 -16.50
C ARG A 92 -3.85 2.91 -15.51
N GLU A 93 -4.51 4.01 -15.80
CA GLU A 93 -5.68 4.51 -15.11
C GLU A 93 -6.83 4.67 -16.11
N GLN A 94 -8.06 4.53 -15.61
CA GLN A 94 -9.29 4.67 -16.38
C GLN A 94 -10.11 5.82 -15.80
N PHE A 95 -10.62 6.69 -16.66
CA PHE A 95 -11.57 7.73 -16.29
C PHE A 95 -13.00 7.16 -16.33
N ASP A 96 -13.74 7.27 -15.24
CA ASP A 96 -15.10 6.73 -15.12
C ASP A 96 -16.22 7.76 -15.41
N GLY A 97 -15.84 8.95 -15.86
CA GLY A 97 -16.73 10.09 -16.07
C GLY A 97 -16.75 11.09 -14.90
N LYS A 98 -16.22 10.72 -13.74
CA LYS A 98 -16.10 11.59 -12.55
C LYS A 98 -14.67 11.71 -12.06
N GLU A 99 -13.97 10.58 -11.94
CA GLU A 99 -12.60 10.51 -11.44
C GLU A 99 -11.77 9.48 -12.20
N PHE A 100 -10.44 9.58 -12.06
CA PHE A 100 -9.52 8.54 -12.52
C PHE A 100 -9.46 7.42 -11.49
N ARG A 101 -9.33 6.19 -11.96
CA ARG A 101 -9.21 4.99 -11.14
C ARG A 101 -8.09 4.11 -11.66
N CYS A 102 -7.26 3.61 -10.76
CA CYS A 102 -6.26 2.60 -11.09
C CYS A 102 -6.96 1.35 -11.65
N LEU A 103 -6.44 0.76 -12.74
CA LEU A 103 -7.01 -0.45 -13.33
C LEU A 103 -7.03 -1.67 -12.39
N PHE A 104 -6.22 -1.65 -11.33
CA PHE A 104 -6.21 -2.71 -10.32
C PHE A 104 -7.15 -2.45 -9.14
N LEU A 105 -7.97 -1.40 -9.16
CA LEU A 105 -9.00 -1.17 -8.16
C LEU A 105 -10.25 -1.98 -8.51
N ASP A 106 -10.61 -2.94 -7.67
CA ASP A 106 -11.79 -3.79 -7.89
C ASP A 106 -13.11 -3.07 -7.54
N ASN A 107 -14.22 -3.74 -7.83
CA ASN A 107 -15.57 -3.23 -7.57
C ASN A 107 -15.89 -3.07 -6.07
N ASN A 108 -15.16 -3.76 -5.20
CA ASN A 108 -15.28 -3.67 -3.74
C ASN A 108 -14.34 -2.60 -3.14
N GLN A 109 -13.74 -1.76 -3.98
CA GLN A 109 -12.78 -0.73 -3.58
C GLN A 109 -11.54 -1.32 -2.89
N LYS A 110 -11.09 -2.49 -3.35
CA LYS A 110 -9.87 -3.14 -2.90
C LYS A 110 -8.88 -3.26 -4.05
N CYS A 111 -7.60 -3.11 -3.74
CA CYS A 111 -6.54 -3.31 -4.72
C CYS A 111 -6.38 -4.81 -5.00
N SER A 112 -6.64 -5.23 -6.24
CA SER A 112 -6.54 -6.63 -6.69
C SER A 112 -5.10 -7.16 -6.62
N ILE A 113 -4.11 -6.27 -6.73
CA ILE A 113 -2.68 -6.60 -6.67
C ILE A 113 -2.04 -6.29 -5.31
N TYR A 114 -2.81 -6.25 -4.22
CA TYR A 114 -2.33 -5.78 -2.91
C TYR A 114 -1.02 -6.46 -2.44
N LYS A 115 -0.86 -7.75 -2.73
CA LYS A 115 0.34 -8.54 -2.40
C LYS A 115 1.56 -8.23 -3.26
N ALA A 116 1.36 -7.72 -4.47
CA ALA A 116 2.39 -7.34 -5.43
C ALA A 116 2.42 -5.82 -5.68
N ARG A 117 1.98 -5.02 -4.70
CA ARG A 117 1.97 -3.56 -4.84
C ARG A 117 3.37 -3.04 -5.21
N PRO A 118 3.46 -2.13 -6.20
CA PRO A 118 4.71 -1.43 -6.50
C PRO A 118 5.28 -0.73 -5.27
N ALA A 119 6.59 -0.48 -5.28
CA ALA A 119 7.30 0.29 -4.27
C ALA A 119 6.62 1.64 -4.01
N GLN A 120 6.24 2.36 -5.07
CA GLN A 120 5.56 3.66 -4.96
C GLN A 120 4.22 3.54 -4.21
N CYS A 121 3.41 2.51 -4.49
CA CYS A 121 2.15 2.27 -3.76
C CYS A 121 2.37 1.83 -2.31
N ARG A 122 3.47 1.14 -2.00
CA ARG A 122 3.81 0.69 -0.64
C ARG A 122 4.37 1.82 0.22
N SER A 123 5.09 2.76 -0.39
CA SER A 123 5.71 3.87 0.31
C SER A 123 4.76 5.03 0.57
N PHE A 124 3.55 5.03 0.00
CA PHE A 124 2.54 6.04 0.31
C PHE A 124 2.14 5.96 1.80
N PRO A 125 2.01 7.08 2.53
CA PRO A 125 2.14 8.49 2.11
C PRO A 125 3.56 9.09 2.24
N PHE A 126 4.58 8.31 2.60
CA PHE A 126 5.96 8.77 2.82
C PHE A 126 6.78 8.90 1.52
N TRP A 127 6.26 9.62 0.53
CA TRP A 127 7.00 9.92 -0.69
C TRP A 127 8.01 11.05 -0.49
N ALA A 128 9.14 11.00 -1.21
CA ALA A 128 10.24 11.95 -1.01
C ALA A 128 9.82 13.43 -1.17
N HIS A 129 8.87 13.75 -2.04
CA HIS A 129 8.37 15.12 -2.21
C HIS A 129 7.45 15.62 -1.08
N TYR A 130 7.10 14.75 -0.12
CA TYR A 130 6.45 15.11 1.14
C TYR A 130 7.43 15.12 2.32
N SER A 131 8.73 14.88 2.07
CA SER A 131 9.76 15.00 3.12
C SER A 131 10.01 16.47 3.45
N ILE A 132 10.37 16.75 4.70
CA ILE A 132 10.66 18.09 5.26
C ILE A 132 11.63 18.87 4.36
N ASP A 133 12.64 18.21 3.80
CA ASP A 133 13.65 18.84 2.91
C ASP A 133 13.07 19.32 1.57
N ASN A 134 11.88 18.85 1.21
CA ASN A 134 11.18 19.14 -0.04
C ASN A 134 9.78 19.76 0.18
N VAL A 135 9.44 20.13 1.42
CA VAL A 135 8.13 20.68 1.75
C VAL A 135 8.00 22.09 1.18
N THR A 136 7.00 22.25 0.31
CA THR A 136 6.26 23.51 0.21
C THR A 136 4.97 23.34 0.98
N ASP A 137 4.60 24.32 1.82
CA ASP A 137 3.50 24.22 2.78
C ASP A 137 2.20 23.65 2.19
N ASN A 138 1.89 24.01 0.93
CA ASN A 138 0.67 23.58 0.27
C ASN A 138 0.60 22.06 -0.03
N ARG A 139 1.72 21.36 -0.21
CA ARG A 139 1.70 19.93 -0.62
C ARG A 139 1.26 19.00 0.49
N ILE A 140 1.69 19.29 1.71
CA ILE A 140 1.32 18.52 2.89
C ILE A 140 -0.15 18.77 3.26
N SER A 141 -0.60 20.02 3.16
CA SER A 141 -2.01 20.36 3.35
C SER A 141 -2.92 19.61 2.34
N LEU A 142 -2.54 19.57 1.06
CA LEU A 142 -3.26 18.76 0.06
C LEU A 142 -3.25 17.26 0.39
N LEU A 143 -2.13 16.73 0.87
CA LEU A 143 -2.04 15.31 1.26
C LEU A 143 -2.98 14.97 2.43
N VAL A 144 -3.12 15.87 3.40
CA VAL A 144 -4.06 15.73 4.53
C VAL A 144 -5.51 15.72 4.03
N GLU A 145 -5.85 16.56 3.05
CA GLU A 145 -7.18 16.57 2.43
C GLU A 145 -7.46 15.29 1.64
N GLU A 146 -6.46 14.74 0.93
CA GLU A 146 -6.61 13.54 0.10
C GLU A 146 -6.57 12.24 0.91
N CYS A 147 -5.88 12.22 2.06
CA CYS A 147 -5.69 11.02 2.86
C CYS A 147 -6.08 11.22 4.33
N PRO A 148 -7.22 10.64 4.79
CA PRO A 148 -7.66 10.77 6.18
C PRO A 148 -6.74 10.05 7.19
N GLY A 149 -5.81 9.23 6.71
CA GLY A 149 -4.80 8.57 7.54
C GLY A 149 -3.60 9.46 7.84
N VAL A 150 -3.40 10.56 7.13
CA VAL A 150 -2.28 11.47 7.35
C VAL A 150 -2.67 12.47 8.43
N VAL A 151 -1.89 12.51 9.51
CA VAL A 151 -2.13 13.43 10.61
C VAL A 151 -0.84 14.20 10.90
N LEU A 152 -0.94 15.52 10.85
CA LEU A 152 0.20 16.40 11.10
C LEU A 152 0.71 16.20 12.53
N ILE A 153 2.03 16.21 12.65
CA ILE A 153 2.69 16.38 13.94
C ILE A 153 2.52 17.87 14.25
N ASN A 154 1.34 18.25 14.74
CA ASN A 154 1.13 19.61 15.20
C ASN A 154 2.19 19.89 16.27
N GLU A 155 2.94 20.95 16.03
CA GLU A 155 3.90 21.55 16.94
C GLU A 155 3.25 21.66 18.33
N ALA A 156 3.86 20.99 19.31
CA ALA A 156 3.49 21.16 20.71
C ALA A 156 3.84 22.58 21.19
#